data_AF-A0A511CXH3-F1
#
_entry.id   AF-A0A511CXH3-F1
#
_cell.length_a   1.000
_cell.length_b   1.000
_cell.length_c   1.000
_cell.angle_alpha   90.00
_cell.angle_beta   90.00
_cell.angle_gamma   90.00
#
_symmetry.space_group_name_H-M   'P 1'
#
loop_
_entity.id
_entity.type
_entity.pdbx_description
1 polymer ?
#
loop_
_entity_poly.entity_id
_entity_poly.type
_entity_poly.pdbx_seq_one_letter_code
_entity_poly.pdbx_strand_id
1 'polypeptide(L)' 'MSGQRRPPGAEPGAASVAAGHGITGMRERVRAEGGELTVGPTHDGLFTVEARPPTRMAG' A
#
# COMPACT_ATOMS: atom_id res chain seq x y z
N MET A 1 -29.76 10.58 -3.96
CA MET A 1 -28.39 10.04 -3.96
C MET A 1 -27.41 11.20 -3.88
N SER A 2 -27.09 11.65 -2.66
CA SER A 2 -26.18 12.78 -2.47
C SER A 2 -24.73 12.26 -2.49
N GLY A 3 -23.94 12.76 -3.44
CA GLY A 3 -22.51 12.47 -3.57
C GLY A 3 -21.71 13.11 -2.44
N GLN A 4 -20.89 12.32 -1.76
CA GLN A 4 -20.00 12.81 -0.72
C GLN A 4 -18.84 13.58 -1.38
N ARG A 5 -18.92 14.90 -1.41
CA ARG A 5 -17.75 15.75 -1.69
C ARG A 5 -16.71 15.51 -0.58
N ARG A 6 -15.49 15.12 -0.96
CA ARG A 6 -14.35 15.11 -0.01
C ARG A 6 -14.04 16.55 0.41
N PRO A 7 -13.80 16.83 1.70
CA PRO A 7 -13.30 18.13 2.13
C PRO A 7 -11.87 18.35 1.61
N PRO A 8 -11.51 19.56 1.14
CA PRO A 8 -10.13 19.91 0.86
C PRO A 8 -9.34 19.94 2.19
N GLY A 9 -8.22 19.22 2.23
CA GLY A 9 -7.42 19.05 3.45
C GLY A 9 -7.69 17.74 4.20
N ALA A 10 -7.93 16.63 3.50
CA ALA A 10 -7.69 15.31 4.10
C ALA A 10 -6.18 15.19 4.34
N GLU A 11 -5.73 15.71 5.48
CA GLU A 11 -4.38 15.54 6.01
C GLU A 11 -3.97 14.08 5.82
N PRO A 12 -2.77 13.77 5.26
CA PRO A 12 -2.36 12.39 5.06
C PRO A 12 -2.44 11.64 6.39
N GLY A 13 -3.49 10.82 6.49
CA GLY A 13 -3.81 9.88 7.55
C GLY A 13 -3.33 10.28 8.94
N ALA A 14 -4.24 10.78 9.78
CA ALA A 14 -4.25 10.26 11.14
C ALA A 14 -4.26 8.74 10.97
N ALA A 15 -3.10 8.11 11.15
CA ALA A 15 -2.92 6.69 11.03
C ALA A 15 -3.83 6.10 12.10
N SER A 16 -5.08 5.82 11.73
CA SER A 16 -5.88 4.84 12.42
C SER A 16 -4.91 3.67 12.53
N VAL A 17 -4.58 3.26 13.76
CA VAL A 17 -3.74 2.09 14.00
C VAL A 17 -4.51 0.95 13.37
N ALA A 18 -4.32 0.75 12.07
CA ALA A 18 -5.06 -0.20 11.28
C ALA A 18 -4.71 -1.54 11.90
N ALA A 19 -5.69 -2.42 12.06
CA ALA A 19 -5.63 -3.67 12.81
C ALA A 19 -4.64 -4.73 12.26
N GLY A 20 -3.48 -4.33 11.72
CA GLY A 20 -2.43 -5.20 11.19
C GLY A 20 -2.50 -5.44 9.68
N HIS A 21 -3.43 -4.81 8.95
CA HIS A 21 -3.72 -5.21 7.57
C HIS A 21 -2.90 -4.53 6.47
N GLY A 22 -2.00 -3.59 6.82
CA GLY A 22 -1.28 -2.78 5.83
C GLY A 22 -0.48 -3.63 4.83
N ILE A 23 0.36 -4.55 5.34
CA ILE A 23 1.17 -5.43 4.48
C ILE A 23 0.29 -6.41 3.70
N THR A 24 -0.71 -7.02 4.34
CA THR A 24 -1.65 -7.95 3.67
C THR A 24 -2.35 -7.27 2.50
N GLY A 25 -2.94 -6.09 2.72
CA GLY A 25 -3.60 -5.32 1.66
C GLY A 25 -2.64 -4.79 0.60
N MET A 26 -1.36 -4.57 0.91
CA MET A 26 -0.35 -4.26 -0.12
C MET A 26 -0.01 -5.49 -0.97
N ARG A 27 0.13 -6.68 -0.36
CA ARG A 27 0.38 -7.94 -1.10
C ARG A 27 -0.75 -8.24 -2.07
N GLU A 28 -1.99 -8.09 -1.61
CA GLU A 28 -3.19 -8.28 -2.43
C GLU A 28 -3.19 -7.35 -3.65
N ARG A 29 -2.98 -6.05 -3.44
CA ARG A 29 -2.95 -5.06 -4.52
C ARG A 29 -1.82 -5.29 -5.51
N VAL A 30 -0.60 -5.55 -5.04
CA VAL A 30 0.54 -5.80 -5.93
C VAL A 30 0.33 -7.06 -6.76
N ARG A 31 -0.21 -8.14 -6.17
CA ARG A 31 -0.58 -9.36 -6.90
C ARG A 31 -1.72 -9.16 -7.89
N ALA A 32 -2.72 -8.35 -7.56
CA ALA A 32 -3.83 -8.04 -8.44
C ALA A 32 -3.36 -7.40 -9.76
N GLU A 33 -2.31 -6.58 -9.69
CA GLU A 33 -1.65 -5.99 -10.86
C GLU A 33 -0.62 -6.94 -11.51
N GLY A 34 -0.39 -8.15 -10.98
CA GLY A 34 0.63 -9.07 -11.51
C GLY A 34 2.07 -8.73 -11.11
N GLY A 35 2.27 -7.91 -10.08
CA GLY A 35 3.56 -7.60 -9.49
C GLY A 35 3.94 -8.50 -8.31
N GLU A 36 5.08 -8.20 -7.69
CA GLU A 36 5.64 -8.92 -6.54
C GLU A 36 5.88 -7.98 -5.34
N LEU A 37 5.59 -8.44 -4.11
CA LEU A 37 5.92 -7.72 -2.88
C LEU A 37 6.74 -8.61 -1.92
N THR A 38 7.95 -8.17 -1.61
CA THR A 38 8.85 -8.79 -0.63
C THR A 38 8.85 -7.97 0.64
N VAL A 39 8.63 -8.64 1.78
CA VAL A 39 8.51 -7.99 3.09
C VAL A 39 9.17 -8.86 4.16
N GLY A 40 10.05 -8.27 4.97
CA GLY A 40 10.69 -8.98 6.07
C GLY A 40 11.78 -8.16 6.78
N PRO A 41 12.31 -8.69 7.88
CA PRO A 41 13.44 -8.10 8.57
C PRO A 41 14.73 -8.16 7.72
N THR A 42 15.63 -7.20 7.92
CA THR A 42 16.98 -7.23 7.34
C THR A 42 17.97 -7.85 8.31
N HIS A 43 19.14 -8.24 7.79
CA HIS A 43 20.23 -8.76 8.63
C HIS A 43 20.75 -7.73 9.66
N ASP A 44 20.66 -6.44 9.35
CA ASP A 44 21.01 -5.33 10.25
C ASP A 44 19.93 -5.03 11.30
N GLY A 45 18.87 -5.86 11.37
CA GLY A 45 17.78 -5.68 12.33
C GLY A 45 16.74 -4.64 11.93
N LEU A 46 16.75 -4.16 10.69
CA LEU A 46 15.72 -3.27 10.14
C LEU A 46 14.58 -4.06 9.50
N PHE A 47 13.69 -3.37 8.78
CA PHE A 47 12.57 -3.97 8.07
C PHE A 47 12.47 -3.41 6.66
N THR A 48 12.31 -4.29 5.67
CA THR A 48 12.19 -3.91 4.26
C THR A 48 10.82 -4.26 3.73
N VAL A 49 10.29 -3.34 2.91
CA VAL A 49 9.11 -3.53 2.06
C VAL A 49 9.53 -3.14 0.65
N GLU A 50 9.69 -4.12 -0.24
CA GLU A 50 10.06 -3.90 -1.64
C GLU A 50 8.93 -4.35 -2.57
N ALA A 51 8.47 -3.46 -3.43
CA ALA A 51 7.42 -3.74 -4.42
C ALA A 51 8.00 -3.69 -5.84
N ARG A 52 7.67 -4.69 -6.64
CA ARG A 52 7.96 -4.79 -8.07
C ARG A 52 6.64 -4.85 -8.84
N PRO A 53 6.00 -3.70 -9.12
CA PRO A 53 4.80 -3.68 -9.96
C PRO A 53 5.16 -4.06 -11.40
N PRO A 54 4.20 -4.53 -12.21
CA PRO A 54 4.42 -4.72 -13.64
C PRO A 54 4.83 -3.39 -14.30
N THR A 55 5.72 -3.44 -15.28
CA THR A 55 6.03 -2.27 -16.11
C THR A 55 4.92 -2.06 -17.13
N ARG A 56 3.79 -1.48 -16.71
CA ARG A 56 2.83 -0.89 -17.66
C ARG A 56 3.02 0.62 -17.66
N MET A 57 3.72 1.15 -18.65
CA MET A 57 3.40 2.50 -19.10
C MET A 57 2.05 2.40 -19.79
N ALA A 58 0.97 2.73 -19.08
CA ALA A 58 -0.33 2.85 -19.73
C ALA A 58 -0.26 4.09 -20.63
N GLY A 59 -0.33 3.87 -21.95
CA GLY A 59 -0.60 4.92 -22.94
C GLY A 59 -2.03 5.40 -22.90
#